data_AF-K5Y4D4-F1
#
_entry.id   AF-K5Y4D4-F1
#
_cell.length_a   1.000
_cell.length_b   1.000
_cell.length_c   1.000
_cell.angle_alpha   90.00
_cell.angle_beta   90.00
_cell.angle_gamma   90.00
#
_symmetry.space_group_name_H-M   'P 1'
#
loop_
_entity.id
_entity.type
_entity.pdbx_description
1 polymer ?
#
loop_
_entity_poly.entity_id
_entity_poly.type
_entity_poly.pdbx_seq_one_letter_code
_entity_poly.pdbx_strand_id
1 'polypeptide(L)' 'MSKYTYKPQYGVIVICTDEKEQKEIYERLLKEGLTLKVVNV' A
#
# COMPACT_ATOMS: atom_id res chain seq x y z
N MET A 1 -7.51 -28.70 17.27
CA MET A 1 -6.60 -27.54 17.12
C MET A 1 -6.67 -27.07 15.68
N SER A 2 -7.32 -25.93 15.44
CA SER A 2 -7.35 -25.29 14.12
C SER A 2 -5.92 -24.92 13.72
N LYS A 3 -5.45 -25.44 12.58
CA LYS A 3 -4.17 -25.04 11.98
C LYS A 3 -4.22 -23.52 11.75
N TYR A 4 -3.33 -22.76 12.37
CA TYR A 4 -3.14 -21.35 12.04
C TYR A 4 -2.64 -21.25 10.60
N THR A 5 -3.52 -20.81 9.69
CA THR A 5 -3.20 -20.65 8.26
C THR A 5 -2.65 -19.24 8.01
N TYR A 6 -1.45 -18.95 8.52
CA TYR A 6 -0.77 -17.70 8.20
C TYR A 6 -0.26 -17.76 6.76
N LYS A 7 -0.66 -16.78 5.94
CA LYS A 7 -0.09 -16.55 4.61
C LYS A 7 0.74 -15.27 4.68
N PRO A 8 2.08 -15.35 4.48
CA PRO A 8 2.90 -14.16 4.46
C PRO A 8 2.46 -13.26 3.31
N GLN A 9 2.35 -11.96 3.58
CA GLN A 9 2.04 -10.93 2.60
C GLN A 9 3.20 -9.94 2.59
N TYR A 10 3.68 -9.62 1.40
CA TYR A 10 4.75 -8.68 1.20
C TYR A 10 4.17 -7.43 0.54
N GLY A 11 4.63 -6.27 0.99
CA GLY A 11 4.22 -4.98 0.46
C GLY A 11 5.39 -4.01 0.43
N VAL A 12 5.30 -3.02 -0.43
CA VAL A 12 6.24 -1.89 -0.49
C VAL A 12 5.58 -0.72 0.21
N ILE A 13 6.29 -0.09 1.15
CA ILE A 13 5.85 1.14 1.80
C ILE A 13 6.54 2.31 1.11
N VAL A 14 5.74 3.25 0.63
CA VAL A 14 6.22 4.52 0.08
C VAL A 14 5.98 5.61 1.12
N ILE A 15 7.07 6.15 1.66
CA ILE A 15 7.00 7.28 2.60
C ILE A 15 6.80 8.55 1.77
N CYS A 16 5.78 9.34 2.12
CA CYS A 16 5.46 10.61 1.48
C CYS A 16 5.71 11.74 2.49
N THR A 17 6.16 12.89 2.00
CA THR A 17 6.49 14.07 2.81
C THR A 17 5.24 14.88 3.16
N ASP A 18 4.28 14.91 2.24
CA ASP A 18 3.02 15.64 2.38
C ASP A 18 1.86 14.96 1.65
N GLU A 19 0.65 15.49 1.82
CA GLU A 19 -0.58 14.96 1.23
C GLU A 19 -0.60 15.08 -0.30
N LYS A 20 0.00 16.14 -0.86
CA LYS A 20 0.02 16.35 -2.30
C LYS A 20 0.88 15.29 -2.98
N GLU A 21 2.07 15.03 -2.46
CA GLU A 21 2.95 13.96 -2.92
C GLU A 21 2.27 12.59 -2.79
N GLN A 22 1.62 12.33 -1.67
CA GLN A 22 0.88 11.09 -1.43
C GLN A 22 -0.21 10.85 -2.49
N LYS A 23 -0.97 11.90 -2.84
CA LYS A 23 -1.99 11.84 -3.89
C LYS A 23 -1.40 11.58 -5.26
N GLU A 24 -0.35 12.31 -5.65
CA GLU A 24 0.32 12.15 -6.95
C GLU A 24 0.88 10.73 -7.14
N ILE A 25 1.53 10.19 -6.10
CA ILE A 25 2.05 8.82 -6.11
C ILE A 25 0.91 7.81 -6.19
N TYR A 26 -0.15 7.98 -5.40
CA TYR A 26 -1.30 7.08 -5.43
C TYR A 26 -1.94 7.02 -6.81
N GLU A 27 -2.21 8.17 -7.43
CA GLU A 27 -2.81 8.23 -8.77
C GLU A 27 -1.91 7.61 -9.85
N ARG A 28 -0.59 7.79 -9.76
CA ARG A 28 0.36 7.15 -10.68
C ARG A 28 0.32 5.63 -10.55
N LEU A 29 0.47 5.11 -9.33
CA LEU A 29 0.51 3.67 -9.08
C LEU A 29 -0.85 3.01 -9.36
N LEU A 30 -1.94 3.74 -9.20
CA LEU A 30 -3.28 3.27 -9.55
C LEU A 30 -3.41 3.08 -11.07
N LYS A 31 -2.89 4.02 -11.86
CA LYS A 31 -2.86 3.91 -13.33
C LYS A 31 -1.98 2.76 -13.81
N GLU A 32 -0.97 2.37 -13.05
CA GLU A 32 -0.15 1.18 -13.32
C GLU A 32 -0.86 -0.15 -12.97
N GLY A 33 -2.07 -0.09 -12.39
CA GLY A 33 -2.87 -1.27 -12.07
C GLY A 33 -2.44 -2.00 -10.79
N LEU A 34 -1.67 -1.34 -9.93
CA LEU A 34 -1.21 -1.93 -8.67
C LEU A 34 -2.33 -1.98 -7.62
N THR A 35 -2.24 -2.94 -6.70
CA THR A 35 -3.13 -3.00 -5.53
C THR A 35 -2.61 -2.09 -4.44
N LEU A 36 -3.31 -0.99 -4.19
CA LEU A 36 -2.89 0.06 -3.26
C LEU A 36 -3.70 0.02 -1.96
N LYS A 37 -3.04 0.34 -0.85
CA LYS A 37 -3.68 0.58 0.45
C LYS A 37 -3.16 1.89 1.01
N VAL A 38 -4.07 2.83 1.27
CA VAL A 38 -3.72 4.08 1.96
C VAL A 38 -3.45 3.75 3.44
N VAL A 39 -2.31 4.20 3.94
CA VAL A 39 -1.92 4.11 5.34
C VAL A 39 -1.66 5.53 5.82
N ASN A 40 -2.49 6.02 6.74
CA ASN A 40 -2.26 7.26 7.47
C ASN A 40 -2.01 6.96 8.94
N VAL A 41 -1.43 7.93 9.65
CA VAL A 41 -1.31 7.93 11.12
C VAL A 41 -2.45 8.74 11.75
#